data_AF-A0A8F5VL27-F1
#
_entry.id   AF-A0A8F5VL27-F1
#
_cell.length_a   1.000
_cell.length_b   1.000
_cell.length_c   1.000
_cell.angle_alpha   90.00
_cell.angle_beta   90.00
_cell.angle_gamma   90.00
#
_symmetry.space_group_name_H-M   'P 1'
#
loop_
_entity.id
_entity.type
_entity.pdbx_description
1 polymer ?
#
loop_
_entity_poly.entity_id
_entity_poly.type
_entity_poly.pdbx_seq_one_letter_code
_entity_poly.pdbx_strand_id
1 'polypeptide(L)'
;MRWQDHVNCFETVLNRSKSCEIQPEYGAHIAIKECTKHDPLSEQTILGAPSYSIAFLEFLFHKAQGPYSSDFEWIAEIIRIHFHIYPELQNLINLNAADALANMVLNRRGKLKFLICDQIELGIILEWWVKFGLIPITAKNVFDAILSKPTIQDRLRREDPLLLLRLLDVFPEQSGSINPKNLSKESLIQAARTITHPPSERRYHQIYSAYVKAGGDLLSIIKKEEMRILPMQTRRNRFLAYLVKQYYHNTCQICSATGEDLKKPVEVHHIIPLSKQGEDCAHNMIVTCISHHRAIHDGIISLSTVKDTILINTPENTYFITQEL
;
A
#
# COMPACT_ATOMS: atom_id res chain seq x y z
N MET A 1 26.94 -5.33 -9.48
CA MET A 1 26.93 -3.92 -9.03
C MET A 1 25.87 -3.70 -7.95
N ARG A 2 26.09 -2.81 -6.96
CA ARG A 2 25.08 -2.42 -5.96
C ARG A 2 24.71 -0.97 -6.17
N TRP A 3 23.42 -0.64 -6.28
CA TRP A 3 22.99 0.74 -6.51
C TRP A 3 23.33 1.69 -5.34
N GLN A 4 23.48 1.14 -4.12
CA GLN A 4 23.84 1.93 -2.94
C GLN A 4 25.20 2.63 -3.08
N ASP A 5 26.10 2.05 -3.88
CA ASP A 5 27.43 2.59 -4.12
C ASP A 5 27.36 3.78 -5.12
N HIS A 6 26.20 4.03 -5.74
CA HIS A 6 25.97 5.02 -6.80
C HIS A 6 24.81 6.00 -6.52
N VAL A 7 24.31 6.06 -5.27
CA VAL A 7 23.09 6.80 -4.91
C VAL A 7 23.11 8.26 -5.35
N ASN A 8 24.14 9.02 -4.98
CA ASN A 8 24.22 10.47 -5.25
C ASN A 8 24.17 10.77 -6.76
N CYS A 9 24.79 9.89 -7.54
CA CYS A 9 24.85 10.04 -8.97
C CYS A 9 23.54 9.62 -9.64
N PHE A 10 22.91 8.51 -9.22
CA PHE A 10 21.57 8.13 -9.67
C PHE A 10 20.50 9.17 -9.30
N GLU A 11 20.60 9.82 -8.13
CA GLU A 11 19.74 10.94 -7.74
C GLU A 11 19.90 12.13 -8.70
N THR A 12 21.14 12.43 -9.10
CA THR A 12 21.41 13.49 -10.07
C THR A 12 20.76 13.17 -11.42
N VAL A 13 20.90 11.93 -11.90
CA VAL A 13 20.22 11.48 -13.13
C VAL A 13 18.70 11.62 -12.98
N LEU A 14 18.14 11.13 -11.88
CA LEU A 14 16.70 11.14 -11.63
C LEU A 14 16.13 12.56 -11.56
N ASN A 15 16.81 13.47 -10.86
CA ASN A 15 16.41 14.87 -10.74
C ASN A 15 16.47 15.60 -12.09
N ARG A 16 17.50 15.35 -12.90
CA ARG A 16 17.61 15.91 -14.26
C ARG A 16 16.53 15.39 -15.20
N SER A 17 16.13 14.13 -15.06
CA SER A 17 14.97 13.58 -15.77
C SER A 17 13.67 14.26 -15.33
N LYS A 18 13.52 14.53 -14.02
CA LYS A 18 12.34 15.21 -13.46
C LYS A 18 12.23 16.68 -13.91
N SER A 19 13.36 17.38 -14.08
CA SER A 19 13.41 18.76 -14.59
C SER A 19 13.38 18.86 -16.12
N CYS A 20 13.26 17.74 -16.83
CA CYS A 20 13.35 17.65 -18.30
C CYS A 20 14.69 18.18 -18.89
N GLU A 21 15.74 18.30 -18.08
CA GLU A 21 17.09 18.67 -18.52
C GLU A 21 17.75 17.60 -19.39
N ILE A 22 17.37 16.34 -19.17
CA ILE A 22 17.73 15.22 -20.03
C ILE A 22 16.47 14.56 -20.56
N GLN A 23 16.43 14.33 -21.87
CA GLN A 23 15.37 13.54 -22.49
C GLN A 23 15.43 12.12 -21.90
N PRO A 24 14.35 11.62 -21.25
CA PRO A 24 14.40 10.34 -20.56
C PRO A 24 14.83 9.16 -21.45
N GLU A 25 14.49 9.19 -22.74
CA GLU A 25 14.77 8.11 -23.70
C GLU A 25 16.27 8.01 -24.09
N TYR A 26 16.95 9.16 -24.24
CA TYR A 26 18.33 9.19 -24.76
C TYR A 26 19.34 9.76 -23.78
N GLY A 27 18.97 10.74 -22.95
CA GLY A 27 19.90 11.37 -22.01
C GLY A 27 20.13 10.53 -20.76
N ALA A 28 19.09 9.85 -20.26
CA ALA A 28 19.19 9.07 -19.02
C ALA A 28 20.17 7.90 -19.18
N HIS A 29 20.12 7.17 -20.30
CA HIS A 29 21.00 6.00 -20.49
C HIS A 29 22.49 6.37 -20.53
N ILE A 30 22.83 7.48 -21.21
CA ILE A 30 24.22 7.98 -21.27
C ILE A 30 24.66 8.40 -19.87
N ALA A 31 23.80 9.13 -19.17
CA ALA A 31 24.10 9.61 -17.83
C ALA A 31 24.29 8.46 -16.83
N ILE A 32 23.51 7.37 -16.92
CA ILE A 32 23.68 6.18 -16.07
C ILE A 32 25.00 5.46 -16.39
N LYS A 33 25.36 5.28 -17.67
CA LYS A 33 26.65 4.65 -18.03
C LYS A 33 27.83 5.48 -17.54
N GLU A 34 27.76 6.79 -17.72
CA GLU A 34 28.79 7.71 -17.24
C GLU A 34 28.91 7.66 -15.71
N CYS A 35 27.77 7.55 -15.03
CA CYS A 35 27.68 7.40 -13.58
C CYS A 35 28.45 6.18 -13.07
N THR A 36 28.38 5.07 -13.81
CA THR A 36 28.91 3.77 -13.37
C THR A 36 30.22 3.39 -14.06
N LYS A 37 30.80 4.26 -14.89
CA LYS A 37 31.97 3.95 -15.74
C LYS A 37 33.22 3.45 -14.99
N HIS A 38 33.34 3.79 -13.70
CA HIS A 38 34.46 3.39 -12.85
C HIS A 38 34.18 2.13 -12.02
N ASP A 39 32.95 1.59 -12.06
CA ASP A 39 32.61 0.35 -11.39
C ASP A 39 33.00 -0.84 -12.28
N PRO A 40 33.90 -1.73 -11.82
CA PRO A 40 34.36 -2.87 -12.63
C PRO A 40 33.22 -3.86 -12.95
N LEU A 41 32.09 -3.78 -12.25
CA LEU A 41 30.92 -4.60 -12.49
C LEU A 41 29.89 -3.93 -13.41
N SER A 42 30.08 -2.67 -13.84
CA SER A 42 29.10 -1.91 -14.63
C SER A 42 28.66 -2.66 -15.89
N GLU A 43 29.64 -3.09 -16.69
CA GLU A 43 29.42 -3.75 -17.99
C GLU A 43 29.15 -5.26 -17.89
N GLN A 44 29.19 -5.85 -16.68
CA GLN A 44 28.86 -7.26 -16.52
C GLN A 44 27.38 -7.50 -16.83
N THR A 45 27.08 -8.53 -17.61
CA THR A 45 25.70 -8.89 -17.95
C THR A 45 25.17 -10.01 -17.05
N ILE A 46 23.90 -9.92 -16.68
CA ILE A 46 23.16 -10.96 -15.96
C ILE A 46 21.99 -11.35 -16.86
N LEU A 47 22.06 -12.56 -17.44
CA LEU A 47 21.08 -13.04 -18.42
C LEU A 47 20.85 -12.04 -19.56
N GLY A 48 21.94 -11.42 -20.04
CA GLY A 48 21.92 -10.43 -21.12
C GLY A 48 21.75 -8.98 -20.64
N ALA A 49 21.18 -8.73 -19.46
CA ALA A 49 20.97 -7.38 -18.95
C ALA A 49 22.23 -6.77 -18.29
N PRO A 50 22.64 -5.55 -18.67
CA PRO A 50 23.78 -4.88 -18.04
C PRO A 50 23.53 -4.63 -16.55
N SER A 51 24.55 -4.89 -15.73
CA SER A 51 24.48 -4.74 -14.27
C SER A 51 24.20 -3.31 -13.84
N TYR A 52 24.70 -2.31 -14.58
CA TYR A 52 24.36 -0.91 -14.30
C TYR A 52 22.86 -0.62 -14.46
N SER A 53 22.23 -1.24 -15.46
CA SER A 53 20.83 -1.06 -15.79
C SER A 53 19.91 -1.72 -14.76
N ILE A 54 20.29 -2.92 -14.30
CA ILE A 54 19.62 -3.62 -13.19
C ILE A 54 19.69 -2.78 -11.90
N ALA A 55 20.88 -2.26 -11.58
CA ALA A 55 21.04 -1.46 -10.36
C ALA A 55 20.24 -0.15 -10.42
N PHE A 56 20.20 0.52 -11.57
CA PHE A 56 19.36 1.71 -11.72
C PHE A 56 17.88 1.38 -11.56
N LEU A 57 17.40 0.27 -12.15
CA LEU A 57 16.03 -0.20 -11.94
C LEU A 57 15.72 -0.47 -10.45
N GLU A 58 16.65 -1.11 -9.73
CA GLU A 58 16.51 -1.34 -8.28
C GLU A 58 16.44 -0.02 -7.48
N PHE A 59 17.24 0.98 -7.87
CA PHE A 59 17.17 2.32 -7.31
C PHE A 59 15.83 3.01 -7.60
N LEU A 60 15.31 2.92 -8.83
CA LEU A 60 14.00 3.47 -9.18
C LEU A 60 12.88 2.85 -8.34
N PHE A 61 12.87 1.52 -8.16
CA PHE A 61 11.89 0.88 -7.29
C PHE A 61 12.03 1.30 -5.83
N HIS A 62 13.25 1.48 -5.34
CA HIS A 62 13.49 2.02 -4.01
C HIS A 62 12.93 3.45 -3.87
N LYS A 63 13.13 4.30 -4.89
CA LYS A 63 12.67 5.69 -4.91
C LYS A 63 11.17 5.84 -5.10
N ALA A 64 10.55 4.96 -5.88
CA ALA A 64 9.12 4.93 -6.08
C ALA A 64 8.38 4.78 -4.74
N GLN A 65 8.97 4.06 -3.78
CA GLN A 65 8.39 3.70 -2.48
C GLN A 65 7.03 2.98 -2.54
N GLY A 66 6.39 2.88 -3.71
CA GLY A 66 5.15 2.20 -4.06
C GLY A 66 3.93 3.14 -4.17
N PRO A 67 2.74 2.62 -4.53
CA PRO A 67 1.63 3.41 -5.10
C PRO A 67 1.07 4.58 -4.29
N TYR A 68 1.19 4.54 -2.97
CA TYR A 68 0.76 5.64 -2.11
C TYR A 68 1.77 6.79 -2.01
N SER A 69 3.00 6.61 -2.48
CA SER A 69 4.00 7.68 -2.53
C SER A 69 3.57 8.77 -3.51
N SER A 70 3.83 10.02 -3.16
CA SER A 70 3.65 11.16 -4.08
C SER A 70 4.56 11.08 -5.31
N ASP A 71 5.68 10.36 -5.20
CA ASP A 71 6.63 10.23 -6.30
C ASP A 71 6.40 9.00 -7.20
N PHE A 72 5.42 8.15 -6.85
CA PHE A 72 5.26 6.86 -7.52
C PHE A 72 5.00 7.00 -9.02
N GLU A 73 4.02 7.79 -9.44
CA GLU A 73 3.57 7.82 -10.84
C GLU A 73 4.65 8.32 -11.81
N TRP A 74 5.35 9.40 -11.46
CA TRP A 74 6.40 9.93 -12.34
C TRP A 74 7.64 9.02 -12.34
N ILE A 75 7.98 8.36 -11.22
CA ILE A 75 9.06 7.36 -11.20
C ILE A 75 8.64 6.11 -11.99
N ALA A 76 7.39 5.68 -11.90
CA ALA A 76 6.85 4.58 -12.69
C ALA A 76 6.95 4.88 -14.19
N GLU A 77 6.73 6.13 -14.59
CA GLU A 77 6.95 6.54 -15.98
C GLU A 77 8.42 6.45 -16.40
N ILE A 78 9.36 6.79 -15.52
CA ILE A 78 10.80 6.58 -15.79
C ILE A 78 11.13 5.09 -15.87
N ILE A 79 10.54 4.24 -15.01
CA ILE A 79 10.70 2.78 -15.07
C ILE A 79 10.19 2.25 -16.42
N ARG A 80 9.04 2.74 -16.89
CA ARG A 80 8.48 2.37 -18.19
C ARG A 80 9.45 2.67 -19.33
N ILE A 81 10.00 3.90 -19.35
CA ILE A 81 10.97 4.33 -20.36
C ILE A 81 12.25 3.48 -20.26
N HIS A 82 12.71 3.20 -19.04
CA HIS A 82 13.90 2.38 -18.81
C HIS A 82 13.73 0.96 -19.35
N PHE A 83 12.57 0.33 -19.15
CA PHE A 83 12.27 -0.97 -19.77
C PHE A 83 12.21 -0.90 -21.29
N HIS A 84 11.73 0.19 -21.88
CA HIS A 84 11.71 0.37 -23.33
C HIS A 84 13.12 0.45 -23.93
N ILE A 85 14.05 1.13 -23.25
CA ILE A 85 15.46 1.23 -23.66
C ILE A 85 16.19 -0.11 -23.52
N TYR A 86 15.83 -0.94 -22.54
CA TYR A 86 16.49 -2.21 -22.22
C TYR A 86 15.51 -3.41 -22.25
N PRO A 87 15.15 -3.92 -23.45
CA PRO A 87 14.24 -5.06 -23.59
C PRO A 87 14.71 -6.33 -22.84
N GLU A 88 16.01 -6.52 -22.69
CA GLU A 88 16.59 -7.62 -21.93
C GLU A 88 16.28 -7.55 -20.43
N LEU A 89 16.03 -6.35 -19.87
CA LEU A 89 15.49 -6.21 -18.52
C LEU A 89 14.04 -6.70 -18.45
N GLN A 90 13.22 -6.42 -19.47
CA GLN A 90 11.86 -6.95 -19.51
C GLN A 90 11.89 -8.48 -19.51
N ASN A 91 12.73 -9.07 -20.36
CA ASN A 91 12.92 -10.53 -20.41
C ASN A 91 13.35 -11.08 -19.04
N LEU A 92 14.34 -10.45 -18.40
CA LEU A 92 14.81 -10.86 -17.07
C LEU A 92 13.68 -10.85 -16.03
N ILE A 93 12.87 -9.79 -15.99
CA ILE A 93 11.76 -9.67 -15.04
C ILE A 93 10.62 -10.63 -15.38
N ASN A 94 10.34 -10.84 -16.66
CA ASN A 94 9.27 -11.73 -17.13
C ASN A 94 9.52 -13.21 -16.76
N LEU A 95 10.79 -13.64 -16.65
CA LEU A 95 11.14 -15.01 -16.23
C LEU A 95 10.57 -15.39 -14.85
N ASN A 96 10.39 -14.42 -13.95
CA ASN A 96 9.95 -14.66 -12.58
C ASN A 96 9.00 -13.58 -12.05
N ALA A 97 8.18 -12.99 -12.92
CA ALA A 97 7.35 -11.83 -12.61
C ALA A 97 6.44 -12.04 -11.38
N ALA A 98 5.70 -13.16 -11.33
CA ALA A 98 4.85 -13.49 -10.19
C ALA A 98 5.65 -13.67 -8.89
N ASP A 99 6.83 -14.27 -8.97
CA ASP A 99 7.73 -14.45 -7.83
C ASP A 99 8.34 -13.13 -7.34
N ALA A 100 8.66 -12.21 -8.25
CA ALA A 100 9.14 -10.87 -7.92
C ALA A 100 8.09 -10.10 -7.14
N LEU A 101 6.84 -10.07 -7.64
CA LEU A 101 5.70 -9.45 -6.96
C LEU A 101 5.39 -10.15 -5.63
N ALA A 102 5.46 -11.49 -5.57
CA ALA A 102 5.28 -12.26 -4.34
C ALA A 102 6.31 -11.85 -3.27
N ASN A 103 7.57 -11.62 -3.65
CA ASN A 103 8.60 -11.15 -2.72
C ASN A 103 8.33 -9.72 -2.22
N MET A 104 7.79 -8.83 -3.06
CA MET A 104 7.36 -7.48 -2.69
C MET A 104 6.17 -7.50 -1.72
N VAL A 105 5.23 -8.44 -1.89
CA VAL A 105 4.15 -8.68 -0.93
C VAL A 105 4.71 -9.21 0.39
N LEU A 106 5.65 -10.16 0.36
CA LEU A 106 6.17 -10.78 1.58
C LEU A 106 7.21 -9.94 2.33
N ASN A 107 7.56 -8.74 1.82
CA ASN A 107 8.69 -7.95 2.30
C ASN A 107 9.99 -8.77 2.40
N ARG A 108 10.18 -9.75 1.51
CA ARG A 108 11.38 -10.58 1.56
C ARG A 108 12.57 -9.76 1.09
N ARG A 109 13.73 -10.03 1.70
CA ARG A 109 15.01 -9.45 1.25
C ARG A 109 15.24 -9.86 -0.20
N GLY A 110 15.00 -8.92 -1.10
CA GLY A 110 15.32 -8.97 -2.51
C GLY A 110 15.96 -7.65 -2.93
N LYS A 111 16.43 -7.59 -4.17
CA LYS A 111 17.10 -6.38 -4.66
C LYS A 111 16.11 -5.28 -5.10
N LEU A 112 14.91 -5.67 -5.58
CA LEU A 112 13.80 -4.76 -5.84
C LEU A 112 13.06 -4.48 -4.53
N LYS A 113 13.14 -3.23 -4.04
CA LYS A 113 12.65 -2.83 -2.71
C LYS A 113 11.47 -1.86 -2.82
N PHE A 114 10.29 -2.36 -3.15
CA PHE A 114 9.04 -1.70 -2.75
C PHE A 114 8.11 -2.73 -2.13
N LEU A 115 7.36 -2.30 -1.11
CA LEU A 115 6.49 -3.15 -0.31
C LEU A 115 5.07 -3.03 -0.85
N ILE A 116 4.39 -4.14 -1.17
CA ILE A 116 2.96 -4.11 -1.56
C ILE A 116 2.14 -4.44 -0.32
N CYS A 117 1.50 -3.46 0.32
CA CYS A 117 0.86 -3.69 1.64
C CYS A 117 -0.60 -4.09 1.66
N ASP A 118 -1.32 -3.85 0.58
CA ASP A 118 -2.73 -4.20 0.49
C ASP A 118 -3.13 -4.48 -0.95
N GLN A 119 -4.42 -4.80 -1.11
CA GLN A 119 -5.03 -5.10 -2.39
C GLN A 119 -4.99 -3.93 -3.39
N ILE A 120 -5.10 -2.67 -2.92
CA ILE A 120 -5.07 -1.49 -3.80
C ILE A 120 -3.68 -1.33 -4.39
N GLU A 121 -2.64 -1.37 -3.56
CA GLU A 121 -1.27 -1.27 -4.05
C GLU A 121 -0.96 -2.40 -5.03
N LEU A 122 -1.43 -3.63 -4.76
CA LEU A 122 -1.25 -4.73 -5.70
C LEU A 122 -1.95 -4.42 -7.03
N GLY A 123 -3.21 -3.99 -7.00
CA GLY A 123 -3.97 -3.65 -8.21
C GLY A 123 -3.28 -2.57 -9.05
N ILE A 124 -2.87 -1.45 -8.43
CA ILE A 124 -2.16 -0.36 -9.12
C ILE A 124 -0.85 -0.88 -9.74
N ILE A 125 -0.10 -1.70 -9.00
CA ILE A 125 1.16 -2.27 -9.49
C ILE A 125 0.91 -3.21 -10.66
N LEU A 126 -0.13 -4.03 -10.65
CA LEU A 126 -0.47 -4.92 -11.77
C LEU A 126 -0.88 -4.13 -13.02
N GLU A 127 -1.61 -3.02 -12.87
CA GLU A 127 -1.90 -2.11 -13.99
C GLU A 127 -0.63 -1.49 -14.57
N TRP A 128 0.25 -0.97 -13.71
CA TRP A 128 1.54 -0.43 -14.14
C TRP A 128 2.47 -1.50 -14.72
N TRP A 129 2.38 -2.74 -14.25
CA TRP A 129 3.16 -3.87 -14.76
C TRP A 129 2.94 -4.04 -16.26
N VAL A 130 1.69 -3.96 -16.71
CA VAL A 130 1.35 -3.99 -18.14
C VAL A 130 1.86 -2.73 -18.86
N LYS A 131 1.71 -1.55 -18.24
CA LYS A 131 2.22 -0.29 -18.81
C LYS A 131 3.73 -0.30 -18.99
N PHE A 132 4.48 -1.00 -18.14
CA PHE A 132 5.92 -1.22 -18.25
C PHE A 132 6.33 -2.10 -19.45
N GLY A 133 5.37 -2.69 -20.17
CA GLY A 133 5.62 -3.64 -21.25
C GLY A 133 5.91 -5.05 -20.76
N LEU A 134 5.66 -5.34 -19.47
CA LEU A 134 5.89 -6.66 -18.90
C LEU A 134 4.70 -7.59 -19.16
N ILE A 135 4.94 -8.91 -19.10
CA ILE A 135 3.90 -9.92 -19.28
C ILE A 135 2.80 -9.70 -18.23
N PRO A 136 1.51 -9.65 -18.60
CA PRO A 136 0.41 -9.48 -17.66
C PRO A 136 0.43 -10.56 -16.57
N ILE A 137 0.31 -10.12 -15.31
CA ILE A 137 0.22 -10.98 -14.13
C ILE A 137 -1.09 -10.68 -13.41
N THR A 138 -1.75 -11.71 -12.89
CA THR A 138 -2.95 -11.54 -12.06
C THR A 138 -2.63 -11.62 -10.57
N ALA A 139 -3.49 -11.07 -9.71
CA ALA A 139 -3.38 -11.22 -8.25
C ALA A 139 -3.32 -12.70 -7.84
N LYS A 140 -4.07 -13.56 -8.53
CA LYS A 140 -4.03 -15.02 -8.32
C LYS A 140 -2.65 -15.61 -8.62
N ASN A 141 -2.00 -15.21 -9.71
CA ASN A 141 -0.64 -15.69 -10.00
C ASN A 141 0.36 -15.29 -8.91
N VAL A 142 0.26 -14.06 -8.38
CA VAL A 142 1.10 -13.60 -7.27
C VAL A 142 0.81 -14.42 -6.01
N PHE A 143 -0.46 -14.65 -5.69
CA PHE A 143 -0.87 -15.48 -4.56
C PHE A 143 -0.36 -16.92 -4.65
N ASP A 144 -0.52 -17.56 -5.82
CA ASP A 144 -0.05 -18.92 -6.07
C ASP A 144 1.49 -18.99 -5.94
N ALA A 145 2.23 -17.98 -6.41
CA ALA A 145 3.68 -17.86 -6.24
C ALA A 145 4.11 -17.64 -4.77
N ILE A 146 3.27 -17.02 -3.94
CA ILE A 146 3.50 -16.95 -2.49
C ILE A 146 3.32 -18.34 -1.86
N LEU A 147 2.23 -19.03 -2.22
CA LEU A 147 1.91 -20.34 -1.66
C LEU A 147 2.83 -21.46 -2.13
N SER A 148 3.51 -21.31 -3.27
CA SER A 148 4.51 -22.28 -3.73
C SER A 148 5.77 -22.30 -2.85
N LYS A 149 6.01 -21.27 -2.02
CA LYS A 149 7.20 -21.17 -1.16
C LYS A 149 7.02 -22.07 0.08
N PRO A 150 7.85 -23.10 0.30
CA PRO A 150 7.67 -24.05 1.42
C PRO A 150 7.68 -23.38 2.81
N THR A 151 8.53 -22.37 2.96
CA THR A 151 8.62 -21.57 4.20
C THR A 151 7.36 -20.74 4.49
N ILE A 152 6.57 -20.41 3.47
CA ILE A 152 5.28 -19.73 3.65
C ILE A 152 4.21 -20.75 4.05
N GLN A 153 4.15 -21.91 3.39
CA GLN A 153 3.24 -22.99 3.76
C GLN A 153 3.45 -23.44 5.21
N ASP A 154 4.71 -23.56 5.64
CA ASP A 154 5.02 -23.91 7.03
C ASP A 154 4.50 -22.88 8.04
N ARG A 155 4.68 -21.58 7.75
CA ARG A 155 4.18 -20.49 8.59
C ARG A 155 2.65 -20.42 8.62
N LEU A 156 1.98 -20.69 7.50
CA LEU A 156 0.51 -20.78 7.43
C LEU A 156 -0.03 -21.94 8.26
N ARG A 157 0.60 -23.13 8.18
CA ARG A 157 0.22 -24.28 9.02
C ARG A 157 0.38 -24.02 10.52
N ARG A 158 1.34 -23.17 10.89
CA ARG A 158 1.57 -22.71 12.27
C ARG A 158 0.73 -21.50 12.67
N GLU A 159 -0.16 -21.05 11.78
CA GLU A 159 -1.04 -19.90 12.00
C GLU A 159 -0.28 -18.64 12.39
N ASP A 160 0.86 -18.38 11.72
CA ASP A 160 1.68 -17.19 11.96
C ASP A 160 0.81 -15.92 11.78
N PRO A 161 0.51 -15.19 12.87
CA PRO A 161 -0.48 -14.13 12.83
C PRO A 161 -0.05 -12.96 11.95
N LEU A 162 1.26 -12.68 11.86
CA LEU A 162 1.78 -11.59 11.03
C LEU A 162 1.66 -11.90 9.54
N LEU A 163 1.94 -13.15 9.17
CA LEU A 163 1.75 -13.60 7.81
C LEU A 163 0.27 -13.63 7.43
N LEU A 164 -0.60 -14.11 8.31
CA LEU A 164 -2.06 -14.13 8.08
C LEU A 164 -2.59 -12.71 7.86
N LEU A 165 -2.30 -11.77 8.78
CA LEU A 165 -2.68 -10.37 8.64
C LEU A 165 -2.20 -9.79 7.30
N ARG A 166 -0.93 -10.05 6.96
CA ARG A 166 -0.34 -9.54 5.72
C ARG A 166 -1.06 -10.06 4.47
N LEU A 167 -1.33 -11.36 4.41
CA LEU A 167 -1.96 -11.96 3.24
C LEU A 167 -3.44 -11.61 3.16
N LEU A 168 -4.15 -11.49 4.29
CA LEU A 168 -5.54 -11.01 4.33
C LEU A 168 -5.66 -9.55 3.91
N ASP A 169 -4.62 -8.74 4.12
CA ASP A 169 -4.60 -7.35 3.69
C ASP A 169 -4.43 -7.21 2.16
N VAL A 170 -3.67 -8.12 1.55
CA VAL A 170 -3.35 -8.09 0.11
C VAL A 170 -4.30 -8.93 -0.75
N PHE A 171 -4.78 -10.05 -0.22
CA PHE A 171 -5.64 -11.03 -0.92
C PHE A 171 -6.90 -11.37 -0.09
N PRO A 172 -7.76 -10.38 0.23
CA PRO A 172 -8.96 -10.61 1.03
C PRO A 172 -9.92 -11.64 0.42
N GLU A 173 -9.94 -11.76 -0.92
CA GLU A 173 -10.73 -12.75 -1.65
C GLU A 173 -10.26 -14.20 -1.45
N GLN A 174 -9.03 -14.39 -0.97
CA GLN A 174 -8.45 -15.70 -0.64
C GLN A 174 -8.52 -16.01 0.87
N SER A 175 -9.34 -15.27 1.62
CA SER A 175 -9.42 -15.38 3.09
C SER A 175 -9.70 -16.80 3.59
N GLY A 176 -10.55 -17.58 2.91
CA GLY A 176 -10.83 -18.97 3.28
C GLY A 176 -9.60 -19.89 3.15
N SER A 177 -8.73 -19.65 2.17
CA SER A 177 -7.49 -20.41 1.98
C SER A 177 -6.39 -19.98 2.95
N ILE A 178 -6.33 -18.68 3.27
CA ILE A 178 -5.31 -18.10 4.15
C ILE A 178 -5.64 -18.38 5.62
N ASN A 179 -6.90 -18.16 6.03
CA ASN A 179 -7.39 -18.17 7.40
C ASN A 179 -8.63 -19.07 7.53
N PRO A 180 -8.47 -20.40 7.40
CA PRO A 180 -9.58 -21.35 7.37
C PRO A 180 -10.39 -21.39 8.68
N LYS A 181 -9.79 -20.97 9.81
CA LYS A 181 -10.47 -20.86 11.11
C LYS A 181 -11.27 -19.57 11.26
N ASN A 182 -11.24 -18.69 10.27
CA ASN A 182 -11.90 -17.39 10.29
C ASN A 182 -11.55 -16.57 11.55
N LEU A 183 -10.27 -16.61 11.96
CA LEU A 183 -9.78 -15.82 13.10
C LEU A 183 -9.99 -14.34 12.81
N SER A 184 -10.53 -13.61 13.78
CA SER A 184 -10.74 -12.17 13.63
C SER A 184 -9.40 -11.42 13.54
N LYS A 185 -9.39 -10.25 12.90
CA LYS A 185 -8.18 -9.41 12.77
C LYS A 185 -7.62 -9.06 14.15
N GLU A 186 -8.49 -8.80 15.13
CA GLU A 186 -8.13 -8.48 16.51
C GLU A 186 -7.45 -9.66 17.18
N SER A 187 -7.98 -10.87 16.96
CA SER A 187 -7.43 -12.11 17.51
C SER A 187 -6.02 -12.35 16.97
N LEU A 188 -5.80 -12.08 15.67
CA LEU A 188 -4.48 -12.17 15.05
C LEU A 188 -3.52 -11.09 15.59
N ILE A 189 -3.97 -9.85 15.74
CA ILE A 189 -3.15 -8.77 16.32
C ILE A 189 -2.73 -9.12 17.76
N GLN A 190 -3.67 -9.61 18.57
CA GLN A 190 -3.40 -10.04 19.95
C GLN A 190 -2.42 -11.23 19.99
N ALA A 191 -2.60 -12.21 19.10
CA ALA A 191 -1.71 -13.37 18.99
C ALA A 191 -0.29 -12.99 18.56
N ALA A 192 -0.13 -11.93 17.75
CA ALA A 192 1.18 -11.50 17.28
C ALA A 192 2.07 -10.95 18.40
N ARG A 193 1.50 -10.47 19.52
CA ARG A 193 2.13 -9.97 20.78
C ARG A 193 3.20 -8.87 20.66
N THR A 194 3.78 -8.69 19.48
CA THR A 194 5.01 -7.92 19.21
C THR A 194 4.74 -6.70 18.34
N ILE A 195 3.48 -6.50 17.94
CA ILE A 195 3.10 -5.43 17.02
C ILE A 195 1.98 -4.59 17.61
N THR A 196 2.15 -3.27 17.55
CA THR A 196 1.10 -2.29 17.84
C THR A 196 0.22 -2.05 16.62
N HIS A 197 0.77 -2.26 15.41
CA HIS A 197 0.11 -2.04 14.13
C HIS A 197 0.32 -3.22 13.18
N PRO A 198 -0.72 -3.61 12.42
CA PRO A 198 -0.58 -4.50 11.26
C PRO A 198 0.53 -4.06 10.30
N PRO A 199 1.11 -4.99 9.53
CA PRO A 199 2.16 -4.66 8.57
C PRO A 199 1.79 -3.55 7.57
N SER A 200 0.53 -3.50 7.14
CA SER A 200 -0.01 -2.45 6.25
C SER A 200 -0.03 -1.08 6.93
N GLU A 201 -0.58 -1.00 8.14
CA GLU A 201 -0.64 0.24 8.92
C GLU A 201 0.74 0.83 9.23
N ARG A 202 1.78 0.00 9.40
CA ARG A 202 3.15 0.50 9.54
C ARG A 202 3.61 1.28 8.32
N ARG A 203 3.27 0.81 7.12
CA ARG A 203 3.59 1.49 5.86
C ARG A 203 2.79 2.78 5.71
N TYR A 204 1.49 2.74 6.02
CA TYR A 204 0.66 3.95 6.03
C TYR A 204 1.21 5.00 6.98
N HIS A 205 1.62 4.58 8.19
CA HIS A 205 2.22 5.46 9.17
C HIS A 205 3.53 6.10 8.69
N GLN A 206 4.38 5.35 7.99
CA GLN A 206 5.61 5.88 7.39
C GLN A 206 5.30 6.95 6.34
N ILE A 207 4.34 6.69 5.45
CA ILE A 207 3.93 7.63 4.39
C ILE A 207 3.34 8.90 5.03
N TYR A 208 2.40 8.73 5.96
CA TYR A 208 1.80 9.83 6.72
C TYR A 208 2.86 10.66 7.47
N SER A 209 3.77 10.02 8.20
CA SER A 209 4.81 10.71 8.96
C SER A 209 5.77 11.48 8.06
N ALA A 210 6.14 10.91 6.91
CA ALA A 210 6.97 11.60 5.92
C ALA A 210 6.26 12.84 5.36
N TYR A 211 4.96 12.72 5.08
CA TYR A 211 4.14 13.82 4.57
C TYR A 211 4.01 14.97 5.58
N VAL A 212 3.70 14.67 6.85
CA VAL A 212 3.62 15.66 7.92
C VAL A 212 4.98 16.31 8.18
N LYS A 213 6.07 15.53 8.16
CA LYS A 213 7.44 16.06 8.32
C LYS A 213 7.82 17.04 7.19
N ALA A 214 7.26 16.87 6.00
CA ALA A 214 7.43 17.80 4.89
C ALA A 214 6.54 19.06 5.00
N GLY A 215 5.80 19.24 6.10
CA GLY A 215 4.88 20.36 6.32
C GLY A 215 3.51 20.17 5.67
N GLY A 216 3.18 18.96 5.23
CA GLY A 216 1.88 18.65 4.64
C GLY A 216 0.75 18.63 5.69
N ASP A 217 -0.45 19.00 5.25
CA ASP A 217 -1.66 19.02 6.08
C ASP A 217 -2.51 17.74 5.91
N LEU A 218 -3.03 17.20 7.02
CA LEU A 218 -3.75 15.92 7.01
C LEU A 218 -5.04 15.98 6.17
N LEU A 219 -5.78 17.10 6.16
CA LEU A 219 -6.97 17.23 5.32
C LEU A 219 -6.60 17.17 3.83
N SER A 220 -5.49 17.79 3.44
CA SER A 220 -5.04 17.78 2.05
C SER A 220 -4.69 16.38 1.53
N ILE A 221 -4.08 15.50 2.35
CA ILE A 221 -3.81 14.12 1.95
C ILE A 221 -5.08 13.26 1.94
N ILE A 222 -6.03 13.51 2.86
CA ILE A 222 -7.35 12.85 2.84
C ILE A 222 -8.06 13.17 1.52
N LYS A 223 -8.19 14.46 1.17
CA LYS A 223 -8.83 14.89 -0.10
C LYS A 223 -8.14 14.30 -1.32
N LYS A 224 -6.81 14.25 -1.33
CA LYS A 224 -6.06 13.60 -2.42
C LYS A 224 -6.40 12.11 -2.53
N GLU A 225 -6.53 11.43 -1.40
CA GLU A 225 -6.77 9.99 -1.34
C GLU A 225 -8.23 9.63 -1.68
N GLU A 226 -9.19 10.50 -1.39
CA GLU A 226 -10.59 10.37 -1.85
C GLU A 226 -10.72 10.45 -3.37
N MET A 227 -9.90 11.29 -4.01
CA MET A 227 -9.87 11.44 -5.47
C MET A 227 -9.14 10.28 -6.17
N ARG A 228 -8.58 9.32 -5.42
CA ARG A 228 -7.85 8.20 -6.01
C ARG A 228 -8.82 7.25 -6.72
N ILE A 229 -8.50 6.97 -7.99
CA ILE A 229 -9.18 5.92 -8.75
C ILE A 229 -8.72 4.57 -8.21
N LEU A 230 -9.64 3.79 -7.65
CA LEU A 230 -9.37 2.46 -7.13
C LEU A 230 -9.35 1.41 -8.26
N PRO A 231 -8.49 0.38 -8.16
CA PRO A 231 -8.50 -0.74 -9.10
C PRO A 231 -9.87 -1.41 -9.15
N MET A 232 -10.24 -1.91 -10.34
CA MET A 232 -11.48 -2.64 -10.55
C MET A 232 -11.61 -3.79 -9.52
N GLN A 233 -12.78 -3.94 -8.91
CA GLN A 233 -13.11 -4.87 -7.81
C GLN A 233 -12.71 -4.43 -6.39
N THR A 234 -11.90 -3.37 -6.23
CA THR A 234 -11.60 -2.82 -4.91
C THR A 234 -12.65 -1.78 -4.51
N ARG A 235 -13.29 -1.97 -3.35
CA ARG A 235 -14.32 -1.06 -2.84
C ARG A 235 -13.90 -0.23 -1.63
N ARG A 236 -12.76 -0.57 -0.99
CA ARG A 236 -12.35 0.02 0.28
C ARG A 236 -10.89 0.46 0.25
N ASN A 237 -10.69 1.74 0.53
CA ASN A 237 -9.44 2.42 0.65
C ASN A 237 -8.95 2.39 2.10
N ARG A 238 -8.08 1.43 2.37
CA ARG A 238 -7.53 1.21 3.71
C ARG A 238 -6.59 2.31 4.14
N PHE A 239 -5.89 2.96 3.20
CA PHE A 239 -5.07 4.10 3.53
C PHE A 239 -5.92 5.31 3.90
N LEU A 240 -7.02 5.58 3.17
CA LEU A 240 -7.99 6.61 3.54
C LEU A 240 -8.57 6.37 4.94
N ALA A 241 -9.01 5.14 5.23
CA ALA A 241 -9.50 4.77 6.56
C ALA A 241 -8.43 4.99 7.66
N TYR A 242 -7.16 4.68 7.36
CA TYR A 242 -6.05 4.99 8.27
C TYR A 242 -5.89 6.50 8.51
N LEU A 243 -5.99 7.34 7.46
CA LEU A 243 -5.90 8.79 7.57
C LEU A 243 -7.05 9.39 8.38
N VAL A 244 -8.29 8.95 8.14
CA VAL A 244 -9.47 9.36 8.92
C VAL A 244 -9.30 9.00 10.40
N LYS A 245 -8.75 7.81 10.68
CA LYS A 245 -8.41 7.39 12.05
C LYS A 245 -7.35 8.29 12.69
N GLN A 246 -6.34 8.75 11.94
CA GLN A 246 -5.36 9.71 12.45
C GLN A 246 -5.96 11.09 12.69
N TYR A 247 -6.88 11.53 11.82
CA TYR A 247 -7.55 12.83 11.93
C TYR A 247 -8.34 12.94 13.24
N TYR A 248 -9.06 11.89 13.62
CA TYR A 248 -9.74 11.81 14.91
C TYR A 248 -8.86 11.26 16.05
N HIS A 249 -7.53 11.36 15.94
CA HIS A 249 -6.57 11.01 16.98
C HIS A 249 -6.71 9.58 17.55
N ASN A 250 -7.13 8.62 16.72
CA ASN A 250 -7.43 7.25 17.14
C ASN A 250 -8.49 7.18 18.27
N THR A 251 -9.44 8.12 18.31
CA THR A 251 -10.52 8.17 19.31
C THR A 251 -11.86 7.76 18.70
N CYS A 252 -12.71 7.11 19.50
CA CYS A 252 -14.05 6.76 19.05
C CYS A 252 -14.95 7.99 19.10
N GLN A 253 -15.48 8.39 17.95
CA GLN A 253 -16.35 9.56 17.84
C GLN A 253 -17.66 9.38 18.62
N ILE A 254 -18.21 8.16 18.66
CA ILE A 254 -19.40 7.84 19.46
C ILE A 254 -19.12 7.99 20.95
N CYS A 255 -18.01 7.45 21.46
CA CYS A 255 -17.62 7.62 22.86
C CYS A 255 -17.49 9.09 23.24
N SER A 256 -16.84 9.89 22.39
CA SER A 256 -16.71 11.33 22.58
C SER A 256 -18.06 12.05 22.63
N ALA A 257 -19.03 11.62 21.82
CA ALA A 257 -20.37 12.21 21.80
C ALA A 257 -21.26 11.76 22.97
N THR A 258 -21.09 10.53 23.46
CA THR A 258 -21.87 9.97 24.59
C THR A 258 -21.23 10.22 25.96
N GLY A 259 -19.97 10.65 26.01
CA GLY A 259 -19.21 10.83 27.25
C GLY A 259 -18.65 9.53 27.83
N GLU A 260 -18.59 8.46 27.04
CA GLU A 260 -17.98 7.19 27.45
C GLU A 260 -16.45 7.22 27.36
N ASP A 261 -15.73 6.67 28.33
CA ASP A 261 -14.26 6.49 28.27
C ASP A 261 -13.90 5.03 27.99
N LEU A 262 -14.19 4.57 26.78
CA LEU A 262 -13.75 3.26 26.31
C LEU A 262 -12.36 3.37 25.65
N LYS A 263 -11.30 3.23 26.45
CA LYS A 263 -9.92 3.09 25.95
C LYS A 263 -9.71 1.75 25.24
N LYS A 264 -10.25 1.64 24.03
CA LYS A 264 -10.23 0.43 23.20
C LYS A 264 -9.63 0.76 21.83
N PRO A 265 -9.05 -0.24 21.12
CA PRO A 265 -8.68 -0.08 19.73
C PRO A 265 -9.85 0.43 18.90
N VAL A 266 -9.54 1.30 17.94
CA VAL A 266 -10.53 1.90 17.04
C VAL A 266 -10.37 1.42 15.60
N GLU A 267 -11.51 1.34 14.93
CA GLU A 267 -11.68 1.00 13.54
C GLU A 267 -12.55 2.04 12.84
N VAL A 268 -12.45 2.09 11.52
CA VAL A 268 -13.32 2.96 10.71
C VAL A 268 -14.47 2.13 10.15
N HIS A 269 -15.69 2.60 10.41
CA HIS A 269 -16.92 2.04 9.87
C HIS A 269 -17.50 3.01 8.83
N HIS A 270 -18.09 2.50 7.76
CA HIS A 270 -18.83 3.35 6.81
C HIS A 270 -20.22 3.67 7.35
N ILE A 271 -20.65 4.93 7.35
CA ILE A 271 -21.97 5.33 7.87
C ILE A 271 -23.07 4.68 7.02
N ILE A 272 -23.01 4.88 5.71
CA ILE A 272 -23.76 4.13 4.71
C ILE A 272 -22.86 2.98 4.23
N PRO A 273 -23.22 1.71 4.47
CA PRO A 273 -22.38 0.59 4.04
C PRO A 273 -22.13 0.57 2.52
N LEU A 274 -20.93 0.18 2.12
CA LEU A 274 -20.56 0.00 0.69
C LEU A 274 -21.49 -0.98 -0.05
N SER A 275 -22.06 -1.98 0.65
CA SER A 275 -23.04 -2.91 0.09
C SER A 275 -24.39 -2.24 -0.24
N LYS A 276 -24.67 -1.09 0.37
CA LYS A 276 -25.84 -0.24 0.14
C LYS A 276 -25.48 1.01 -0.68
N GLN A 277 -24.44 0.91 -1.52
CA GLN A 277 -23.98 2.00 -2.39
C GLN A 277 -23.46 3.24 -1.64
N GLY A 278 -23.04 3.08 -0.38
CA GLY A 278 -22.28 4.13 0.29
C GLY A 278 -20.95 4.39 -0.41
N GLU A 279 -20.51 5.64 -0.41
CA GLU A 279 -19.23 6.05 -0.99
C GLU A 279 -18.06 5.67 -0.08
N ASP A 280 -16.89 5.40 -0.66
CA ASP A 280 -15.67 5.12 0.09
C ASP A 280 -14.83 6.39 0.29
N CYS A 281 -15.43 7.35 0.99
CA CYS A 281 -14.90 8.68 1.24
C CYS A 281 -14.92 9.00 2.74
N ALA A 282 -14.19 10.04 3.14
CA ALA A 282 -14.04 10.43 4.52
C ALA A 282 -15.36 10.91 5.15
N HIS A 283 -16.24 11.57 4.38
CA HIS A 283 -17.57 11.99 4.84
C HIS A 283 -18.46 10.80 5.21
N ASN A 284 -18.29 9.66 4.53
CA ASN A 284 -19.05 8.45 4.82
C ASN A 284 -18.33 7.55 5.83
N MET A 285 -17.33 8.03 6.55
CA MET A 285 -16.55 7.26 7.52
C MET A 285 -16.72 7.79 8.95
N ILE A 286 -16.78 6.87 9.91
CA ILE A 286 -16.79 7.17 11.35
C ILE A 286 -15.79 6.28 12.10
N VAL A 287 -15.02 6.87 13.00
CA VAL A 287 -14.07 6.15 13.85
C VAL A 287 -14.79 5.64 15.09
N THR A 288 -14.77 4.32 15.29
CA THR A 288 -15.51 3.63 16.35
C THR A 288 -14.59 2.70 17.13
N CYS A 289 -14.83 2.56 18.44
CA CYS A 289 -14.21 1.50 19.21
C CYS A 289 -14.89 0.16 18.87
N ILE A 290 -14.23 -0.97 19.16
CA ILE A 290 -14.77 -2.32 18.87
C ILE A 290 -16.20 -2.52 19.41
N SER A 291 -16.49 -1.95 20.59
CA SER A 291 -17.81 -2.06 21.22
C SER A 291 -18.90 -1.43 20.36
N HIS A 292 -18.68 -0.18 19.95
CA HIS A 292 -19.62 0.57 19.13
C HIS A 292 -19.67 0.05 17.69
N HIS A 293 -18.53 -0.37 17.13
CA HIS A 293 -18.47 -1.02 15.83
C HIS A 293 -19.39 -2.26 15.78
N ARG A 294 -19.33 -3.11 16.82
CA ARG A 294 -20.22 -4.27 16.95
C ARG A 294 -21.68 -3.84 17.15
N ALA A 295 -21.95 -2.86 18.01
CA ALA A 295 -23.31 -2.36 18.24
C ALA A 295 -23.97 -1.81 16.96
N ILE A 296 -23.20 -1.22 16.04
CA ILE A 296 -23.67 -0.80 14.72
C ILE A 296 -24.04 -2.02 13.86
N HIS A 297 -23.16 -3.03 13.80
CA HIS A 297 -23.43 -4.26 13.06
C HIS A 297 -24.64 -5.04 13.59
N ASP A 298 -24.83 -5.04 14.91
CA ASP A 298 -25.95 -5.70 15.58
C ASP A 298 -27.26 -4.89 15.48
N GLY A 299 -27.21 -3.67 14.94
CA GLY A 299 -28.38 -2.79 14.78
C GLY A 299 -28.84 -2.10 16.06
N ILE A 300 -28.07 -2.18 17.14
CA ILE A 300 -28.32 -1.49 18.40
C ILE A 300 -28.10 0.02 18.23
N ILE A 301 -27.06 0.39 17.47
CA ILE A 301 -26.79 1.76 17.05
C ILE A 301 -27.10 1.88 15.56
N SER A 302 -27.91 2.87 15.20
CA SER A 302 -28.10 3.24 13.80
C SER A 302 -27.46 4.59 13.51
N LEU A 303 -26.82 4.68 12.33
CA LEU A 303 -26.15 5.88 11.86
C LEU A 303 -26.87 6.42 10.62
N SER A 304 -27.01 7.74 10.55
CA SER A 304 -27.44 8.44 9.34
C SER A 304 -26.73 9.79 9.23
N THR A 305 -26.79 10.41 8.05
CA THR A 305 -26.22 11.74 7.81
C THR A 305 -27.30 12.71 7.37
N VAL A 306 -27.25 13.93 7.90
CA VAL A 306 -28.06 15.07 7.46
C VAL A 306 -27.11 16.24 7.26
N LYS A 307 -26.83 16.60 6.01
CA LYS A 307 -25.73 17.51 5.64
C LYS A 307 -24.41 16.99 6.25
N ASP A 308 -23.67 17.85 6.94
CA ASP A 308 -22.38 17.52 7.56
C ASP A 308 -22.53 17.02 9.01
N THR A 309 -23.72 16.54 9.39
CA THR A 309 -23.99 16.02 10.74
C THR A 309 -24.34 14.55 10.69
N ILE A 310 -23.60 13.74 11.44
CA ILE A 310 -23.92 12.34 11.72
C ILE A 310 -24.91 12.29 12.87
N LEU A 311 -26.03 11.60 12.66
CA LEU A 311 -26.99 11.25 13.70
C LEU A 311 -26.67 9.85 14.20
N ILE A 312 -26.48 9.72 15.51
CA ILE A 312 -26.27 8.45 16.19
C ILE A 312 -27.51 8.16 17.01
N ASN A 313 -28.32 7.20 16.57
CA ASN A 313 -29.50 6.78 17.33
C ASN A 313 -29.16 5.52 18.13
N THR A 314 -29.31 5.65 19.44
CA THR A 314 -29.25 4.55 20.42
C THR A 314 -30.68 4.25 20.90
N PRO A 315 -30.93 3.14 21.62
CA PRO A 315 -32.25 2.87 22.18
C PRO A 315 -32.76 3.96 23.14
N GLU A 316 -31.85 4.64 23.84
CA GLU A 316 -32.19 5.63 24.86
C GLU A 316 -32.20 7.07 24.36
N ASN A 317 -31.28 7.42 23.44
CA ASN A 317 -31.01 8.80 23.04
C ASN A 317 -30.55 8.93 21.58
N THR A 318 -30.64 10.16 21.05
CA THR A 318 -30.03 10.56 19.78
C THR A 318 -28.91 11.57 20.03
N TYR A 319 -27.74 11.32 19.45
CA TYR A 319 -26.56 12.20 19.53
C TYR A 319 -26.20 12.74 18.14
N PHE A 320 -25.50 13.87 18.12
CA PHE A 320 -25.13 14.58 16.90
C PHE A 320 -23.62 14.81 16.86
N ILE A 321 -22.99 14.50 15.73
CA ILE A 321 -21.57 14.78 15.48
C ILE A 321 -21.47 15.58 14.19
N THR A 322 -20.95 16.79 14.27
CA THR A 322 -20.58 17.56 13.07
C THR A 322 -19.26 17.00 12.52
N GLN A 323 -19.24 16.62 11.25
CA GLN A 323 -18.01 16.25 10.56
C GLN A 323 -17.31 17.52 10.07
N GLU A 324 -16.01 17.59 10.31
CA GLU A 324 -15.14 18.70 9.88
C GLU A 324 -14.23 18.31 8.69
N LEU A 325 -14.50 17.15 8.06
CA LEU A 325 -13.69 16.55 6.99
C LEU A 325 -14.03 17.07 5.59
#